data_AF-A0A8J2UBV4-F1
#
_entry.id   AF-A0A8J2UBV4-F1
#
_cell.length_a   1.000
_cell.length_b   1.000
_cell.length_c   1.000
_cell.angle_alpha   90.00
_cell.angle_beta   90.00
_cell.angle_gamma   90.00
#
_symmetry.space_group_name_H-M   'P 1'
#
loop_
_entity.id
_entity.type
_entity.pdbx_description
1 polymer ?
#
loop_
_entity_poly.entity_id
_entity_poly.type
_entity_poly.pdbx_seq_one_letter_code
_entity_poly.pdbx_strand_id
1 'polypeptide(L)'
;MEVKTLFTKIFEEHKANLFLKNYSEKMIDSWSENGLFLKQLHAAFKQAYTTNVEHYRIEEFQLQMTGYFSLKRQNGSKTKDKIQFDFSYAYDPSRIALRMTSLKATMNDQLEKTYSIPGHPSRDLPPAAKVYQELFTIREKELLEKIKTQKEAGRKSKNIKR
;
A
#
# COMPACT_ATOMS: atom_id res chain seq x y z
N MET A 1 22.32 25.94 10.84
CA MET A 1 20.87 25.66 10.78
C MET A 1 20.72 24.15 10.85
N GLU A 2 20.08 23.66 11.91
CA GLU A 2 20.27 22.32 12.47
C GLU A 2 19.77 21.20 11.55
N VAL A 3 20.62 20.24 11.20
CA VAL A 3 20.25 19.02 10.44
C VAL A 3 19.07 18.27 11.11
N LYS A 4 18.96 18.38 12.44
CA LYS A 4 17.82 17.84 13.20
C LYS A 4 16.47 18.45 12.79
N THR A 5 16.41 19.75 12.46
CA THR A 5 15.15 20.40 12.06
C THR A 5 14.72 19.99 10.65
N LEU A 6 15.67 19.79 9.72
CA LEU A 6 15.37 19.33 8.36
C LEU A 6 14.90 17.86 8.34
N PHE A 7 15.57 16.97 9.08
CA PHE A 7 15.14 15.58 9.23
C PHE A 7 13.71 15.49 9.78
N THR A 8 13.42 16.24 10.84
CA THR A 8 12.10 16.28 11.47
C THR A 8 11.04 16.79 10.50
N LYS A 9 11.36 17.83 9.72
CA LYS A 9 10.45 18.40 8.72
C LYS A 9 10.08 17.40 7.62
N ILE A 10 11.07 16.68 7.07
CA ILE A 10 10.85 15.67 6.02
C ILE A 10 9.96 14.53 6.54
N PHE A 11 10.23 14.09 7.77
CA PHE A 11 9.45 13.05 8.43
C PHE A 11 7.99 13.48 8.68
N GLU A 12 7.77 14.68 9.22
CA GLU A 12 6.42 15.20 9.48
C GLU A 12 5.62 15.42 8.19
N GLU A 13 6.27 15.82 7.09
CA GLU A 13 5.62 15.92 5.77
C GLU A 13 5.13 14.54 5.28
N HIS A 14 5.96 13.51 5.39
CA HIS A 14 5.60 12.15 5.01
C HIS A 14 4.45 11.60 5.86
N LYS A 15 4.53 11.82 7.17
CA LYS A 15 3.46 11.49 8.11
C LYS A 15 2.15 12.18 7.73
N ALA A 16 2.18 13.49 7.43
CA ALA A 16 0.99 14.22 7.00
C ALA A 16 0.41 13.67 5.69
N ASN A 17 1.25 13.32 4.72
CA ASN A 17 0.81 12.72 3.46
C ASN A 17 0.13 11.35 3.65
N LEU A 18 0.68 10.49 4.50
CA LEU A 18 0.08 9.19 4.83
C LEU A 18 -1.28 9.37 5.51
N PHE A 19 -1.39 10.27 6.49
CA PHE A 19 -2.65 10.58 7.16
C PHE A 19 -3.69 11.16 6.21
N LEU A 20 -3.31 12.13 5.36
CA LEU A 20 -4.21 12.73 4.36
C LEU A 20 -4.79 11.67 3.41
N LYS A 21 -4.00 10.65 3.08
CA LYS A 21 -4.40 9.55 2.20
C LYS A 21 -5.02 8.36 2.94
N ASN A 22 -5.32 8.54 4.23
CA ASN A 22 -5.96 7.55 5.10
C ASN A 22 -5.15 6.26 5.30
N TYR A 23 -3.83 6.32 5.12
CA TYR A 23 -2.89 5.29 5.56
C TYR A 23 -2.57 5.51 7.04
N SER A 24 -3.57 5.23 7.88
CA SER A 24 -3.42 5.31 9.33
C SER A 24 -3.70 3.97 9.96
N GLU A 25 -2.95 3.66 11.01
CA GLU A 25 -3.10 2.42 11.78
C GLU A 25 -4.49 2.31 12.47
N LYS A 26 -5.22 3.42 12.57
CA LYS A 26 -6.60 3.52 13.08
C LYS A 26 -7.70 3.22 12.04
N MET A 27 -7.41 3.26 10.74
CA MET A 27 -8.42 3.01 9.68
C MET A 27 -8.77 1.53 9.50
N ILE A 28 -8.19 0.70 10.36
CA ILE A 28 -7.96 -0.70 10.13
C ILE A 28 -8.18 -1.35 11.49
N ASP A 29 -8.89 -2.47 11.56
CA ASP A 29 -8.84 -3.39 12.72
C ASP A 29 -7.43 -4.00 12.85
N SER A 30 -6.39 -3.16 12.88
CA SER A 30 -5.01 -3.58 12.87
C SER A 30 -4.68 -3.98 14.30
N TRP A 31 -4.15 -5.19 14.44
CA TRP A 31 -3.60 -5.64 15.72
C TRP A 31 -2.22 -5.00 15.99
N SER A 32 -1.73 -4.14 15.08
CA SER A 32 -0.49 -3.40 15.28
C SER A 32 -0.67 -2.29 16.30
N GLU A 33 0.31 -2.14 17.20
CA GLU A 33 0.37 -1.03 18.13
C GLU A 33 0.32 0.31 17.38
N ASN A 34 -0.62 1.18 17.76
CA ASN A 34 -0.70 2.55 17.22
C ASN A 34 0.67 3.24 17.24
N GLY A 35 1.10 3.74 16.08
CA GLY A 35 2.39 4.37 15.81
C GLY A 35 3.52 3.43 15.40
N LEU A 36 3.33 2.11 15.26
CA LEU A 36 4.41 1.17 14.92
C LEU A 36 5.01 1.48 13.54
N PHE A 37 4.18 1.72 12.52
CA PHE A 37 4.65 2.02 11.17
C PHE A 37 5.45 3.33 11.16
N LEU A 38 4.98 4.35 11.88
CA LEU A 38 5.69 5.63 11.96
C LEU A 38 7.03 5.50 12.72
N LYS A 39 7.09 4.66 13.76
CA LYS A 39 8.35 4.33 14.44
C LYS A 39 9.32 3.61 13.50
N GLN A 40 8.84 2.65 12.72
CA GLN A 40 9.65 1.94 11.72
C GLN A 40 10.15 2.87 10.62
N LEU A 41 9.29 3.77 10.11
CA LEU A 41 9.68 4.79 9.14
C LEU A 41 10.76 5.71 9.68
N HIS A 42 10.61 6.18 10.91
CA HIS A 42 11.60 7.02 11.55
C HIS A 42 12.94 6.28 11.71
N ALA A 43 12.90 5.02 12.16
CA ALA A 43 14.10 4.19 12.35
C ALA A 43 14.81 3.90 11.02
N ALA A 44 14.07 3.48 9.99
CA ALA A 44 14.60 3.19 8.66
C ALA A 44 15.17 4.44 8.00
N PHE A 45 14.49 5.58 8.11
CA PHE A 45 15.01 6.85 7.58
C PHE A 45 16.26 7.30 8.33
N LYS A 46 16.30 7.16 9.66
CA LYS A 46 17.50 7.46 10.46
C LYS A 46 18.67 6.57 10.03
N GLN A 47 18.43 5.27 9.84
CA GLN A 47 19.45 4.33 9.38
C GLN A 47 19.95 4.69 7.98
N ALA A 48 19.03 4.94 7.03
CA ALA A 48 19.36 5.37 5.68
C ALA A 48 20.16 6.68 5.68
N TYR A 49 19.86 7.60 6.58
CA TYR A 49 20.62 8.83 6.79
C TYR A 49 22.04 8.55 7.31
N THR A 50 22.19 7.72 8.35
CA THR A 50 23.49 7.43 8.97
C THR A 50 24.43 6.63 8.06
N THR A 51 23.93 5.61 7.37
CA THR A 51 24.73 4.77 6.46
C THR A 51 25.28 5.59 5.29
N ASN A 52 24.54 6.62 4.87
CA ASN A 52 24.90 7.46 3.75
C ASN A 52 26.03 8.44 4.01
N VAL A 53 26.20 8.87 5.27
CA VAL A 53 27.31 9.76 5.67
C VAL A 53 28.66 9.14 5.29
N GLU A 54 28.72 7.81 5.17
CA GLU A 54 29.94 7.07 4.86
C GLU A 54 30.16 6.84 3.35
N HIS A 55 29.09 6.73 2.55
CA HIS A 55 29.19 6.22 1.17
C HIS A 55 28.53 7.07 0.07
N TYR A 56 27.72 8.08 0.43
CA TYR A 56 27.06 9.01 -0.52
C TYR A 56 26.28 8.32 -1.66
N ARG A 57 25.49 7.30 -1.34
CA ARG A 57 24.68 6.50 -2.28
C ARG A 57 23.19 6.68 -2.05
N ILE A 58 22.33 6.43 -3.03
CA ILE A 58 20.88 6.42 -2.76
C ILE A 58 20.58 5.17 -1.93
N GLU A 59 19.99 5.36 -0.75
CA GLU A 59 19.60 4.27 0.15
C GLU A 59 18.12 3.97 -0.02
N GLU A 60 17.79 2.71 -0.32
CA GLU A 60 16.42 2.26 -0.54
C GLU A 60 15.96 1.35 0.59
N PHE A 61 14.70 1.49 0.99
CA PHE A 61 14.11 0.63 2.01
C PHE A 61 12.60 0.48 1.81
N GLN A 62 12.04 -0.60 2.38
CA GLN A 62 10.63 -0.92 2.29
C GLN A 62 10.01 -1.01 3.67
N LEU A 63 8.76 -0.56 3.79
CA LEU A 63 7.96 -0.66 5.00
C LEU A 63 6.60 -1.24 4.69
N GLN A 64 6.10 -2.06 5.60
CA GLN A 64 4.83 -2.75 5.44
C GLN A 64 3.81 -2.25 6.46
N MET A 65 2.57 -2.08 6.00
CA MET A 65 1.40 -1.85 6.85
C MET A 65 0.25 -2.73 6.37
N THR A 66 -0.53 -3.26 7.31
CA THR A 66 -1.72 -4.06 6.96
C THR A 66 -2.97 -3.28 7.27
N GLY A 67 -3.86 -3.20 6.27
CA GLY A 67 -5.21 -2.66 6.25
C GLY A 67 -6.32 -3.71 6.29
N TYR A 68 -7.49 -3.35 6.81
CA TYR A 68 -8.69 -4.17 6.86
C TYR A 68 -9.86 -3.28 6.46
N PHE A 69 -10.51 -3.63 5.37
CA PHE A 69 -11.61 -2.88 4.80
C PHE A 69 -12.88 -3.72 4.90
N SER A 70 -13.95 -3.13 5.43
CA SER A 70 -15.25 -3.82 5.52
C SER A 70 -16.23 -3.27 4.50
N LEU A 71 -16.74 -4.12 3.62
CA LEU A 71 -17.90 -3.82 2.79
C LEU A 71 -19.15 -4.46 3.37
N LYS A 72 -20.23 -3.68 3.47
CA LYS A 72 -21.57 -4.21 3.77
C LYS A 72 -22.19 -4.67 2.46
N ARG A 73 -22.44 -5.97 2.33
CA ARG A 73 -23.10 -6.55 1.16
C ARG A 73 -24.61 -6.27 1.22
N GLN A 74 -25.28 -6.37 0.06
CA GLN A 74 -26.74 -6.19 -0.05
C GLN A 74 -27.53 -7.16 0.83
N ASN A 75 -26.98 -8.35 1.11
CA ASN A 75 -27.58 -9.35 2.01
C ASN A 75 -27.31 -9.09 3.50
N GLY A 76 -26.77 -7.93 3.87
CA GLY A 76 -26.45 -7.57 5.26
C GLY A 76 -25.17 -8.18 5.83
N SER A 77 -24.54 -9.14 5.15
CA SER A 77 -23.25 -9.69 5.58
C SER A 77 -22.12 -8.66 5.43
N LYS A 78 -21.18 -8.67 6.37
CA LYS A 78 -19.95 -7.87 6.31
C LYS A 78 -18.79 -8.80 5.97
N THR A 79 -18.09 -8.52 4.88
CA THR A 79 -16.80 -9.15 4.60
C THR A 79 -15.71 -8.16 4.94
N LYS A 80 -14.73 -8.60 5.73
CA LYS A 80 -13.49 -7.88 5.99
C LYS A 80 -12.43 -8.39 5.03
N ASP A 81 -11.92 -7.54 4.18
CA ASP A 81 -10.80 -7.83 3.28
C ASP A 81 -9.51 -7.28 3.88
N LYS A 82 -8.48 -8.11 3.92
CA LYS A 82 -7.13 -7.70 4.31
C LYS A 82 -6.43 -7.08 3.11
N ILE A 83 -5.81 -5.92 3.27
CA ILE A 83 -4.95 -5.27 2.28
C ILE A 83 -3.58 -5.04 2.91
N GLN A 84 -2.55 -5.72 2.43
CA GLN A 84 -1.18 -5.41 2.78
C GLN A 84 -0.66 -4.30 1.87
N PHE A 85 -0.06 -3.27 2.46
CA PHE A 85 0.56 -2.14 1.77
C PHE A 85 2.07 -2.18 2.01
N ASP A 86 2.85 -2.35 0.94
CA ASP A 86 4.31 -2.27 0.97
C ASP A 86 4.74 -0.95 0.32
N PHE A 87 5.26 -0.03 1.14
CA PHE A 87 5.75 1.27 0.72
C PHE A 87 7.25 1.19 0.44
N SER A 88 7.66 1.58 -0.77
CA SER A 88 9.08 1.71 -1.11
C SER A 88 9.53 3.16 -0.96
N TYR A 89 10.70 3.33 -0.35
CA TYR A 89 11.32 4.62 -0.11
C TYR A 89 12.74 4.65 -0.65
N ALA A 90 13.17 5.85 -1.06
CA ALA A 90 14.54 6.16 -1.42
C ALA A 90 14.99 7.44 -0.72
N TYR A 91 16.12 7.39 -0.03
CA TYR A 91 16.79 8.54 0.54
C TYR A 91 17.93 9.00 -0.36
N ASP A 92 17.83 10.23 -0.85
CA ASP A 92 18.86 10.89 -1.66
C ASP A 92 19.69 11.84 -0.75
N PRO A 93 20.98 11.50 -0.48
CA PRO A 93 21.85 12.32 0.36
C PRO A 93 22.22 13.66 -0.30
N SER A 94 22.29 13.70 -1.63
CA SER A 94 22.70 14.90 -2.38
C SER A 94 21.64 15.99 -2.30
N ARG A 95 20.37 15.58 -2.23
CA ARG A 95 19.21 16.47 -2.09
C ARG A 95 18.68 16.58 -0.67
N ILE A 96 19.22 15.77 0.25
CA ILE A 96 18.72 15.57 1.61
C ILE A 96 17.19 15.36 1.56
N ALA A 97 16.77 14.38 0.76
CA ALA A 97 15.35 14.17 0.46
C ALA A 97 14.97 12.70 0.63
N LEU A 98 13.93 12.45 1.41
CA LEU A 98 13.26 11.15 1.44
C LEU A 98 12.11 11.18 0.44
N ARG A 99 12.00 10.14 -0.39
CA ARG A 99 10.92 10.00 -1.38
C ARG A 99 10.26 8.65 -1.24
N MET A 100 8.93 8.63 -1.30
CA MET A 100 8.17 7.41 -1.53
C MET A 100 8.17 7.15 -3.05
N THR A 101 8.70 6.02 -3.48
CA THR A 101 8.90 5.69 -4.90
C THR A 101 7.77 4.82 -5.46
N SER A 102 7.20 3.96 -4.61
CA SER A 102 6.07 3.11 -4.99
C SER A 102 5.26 2.66 -3.78
N LEU A 103 4.04 2.23 -4.08
CA LEU A 103 3.16 1.51 -3.17
C LEU A 103 2.73 0.21 -3.87
N LYS A 104 3.05 -0.94 -3.28
CA LYS A 104 2.44 -2.21 -3.65
C LYS A 104 1.30 -2.52 -2.69
N ALA A 105 0.16 -2.93 -3.19
CA ALA A 105 -0.98 -3.32 -2.39
C ALA A 105 -1.43 -4.73 -2.75
N THR A 106 -1.59 -5.59 -1.74
CA THR A 106 -1.95 -7.00 -1.90
C THR A 106 -3.23 -7.30 -1.10
N MET A 107 -4.30 -7.70 -1.79
CA MET A 107 -5.57 -8.09 -1.19
C MET A 107 -5.63 -9.59 -0.92
N ASN A 108 -5.90 -9.94 0.34
CA ASN A 108 -6.08 -11.31 0.84
C ASN A 108 -4.98 -12.28 0.33
N ASP A 109 -3.72 -11.80 0.28
CA ASP A 109 -2.52 -12.54 -0.14
C ASP A 109 -2.57 -13.12 -1.57
N GLN A 110 -3.47 -12.62 -2.42
CA GLN A 110 -3.72 -13.20 -3.75
C GLN A 110 -3.63 -12.18 -4.88
N LEU A 111 -4.28 -11.03 -4.71
CA LEU A 111 -4.37 -10.03 -5.77
C LEU A 111 -3.49 -8.84 -5.43
N GLU A 112 -2.51 -8.56 -6.28
CA GLU A 112 -1.59 -7.45 -6.08
C GLU A 112 -1.71 -6.39 -7.16
N LYS A 113 -1.41 -5.14 -6.77
CA LYS A 113 -1.26 -4.02 -7.68
C LYS A 113 -0.18 -3.08 -7.18
N THR A 114 0.69 -2.64 -8.09
CA THR A 114 1.76 -1.68 -7.80
C THR A 114 1.41 -0.31 -8.38
N TYR A 115 1.63 0.73 -7.59
CA TYR A 115 1.42 2.13 -7.90
C TYR A 115 2.77 2.84 -7.87
N SER A 116 3.20 3.36 -9.02
CA SER A 116 4.39 4.20 -9.09
C SER A 116 4.09 5.60 -8.55
N ILE A 117 5.02 6.17 -7.77
CA ILE A 117 4.88 7.48 -7.13
C ILE A 117 6.06 8.34 -7.63
N PRO A 118 5.97 8.87 -8.87
CA PRO A 118 7.12 9.50 -9.54
C PRO A 118 7.47 10.90 -9.00
N GLY A 119 6.51 11.57 -8.37
CA GLY A 119 6.62 12.96 -7.95
C GLY A 119 6.37 13.17 -6.47
N HIS A 120 5.28 13.86 -6.15
CA HIS A 120 4.99 14.33 -4.80
C HIS A 120 3.97 13.40 -4.12
N PRO A 121 4.26 12.82 -2.94
CA PRO A 121 3.37 11.87 -2.29
C PRO A 121 1.94 12.40 -2.08
N SER A 122 1.76 13.69 -1.74
CA SER A 122 0.42 14.29 -1.62
C SER A 122 -0.44 14.20 -2.89
N ARG A 123 0.17 14.24 -4.08
CA ARG A 123 -0.52 14.15 -5.37
C ARG A 123 -0.62 12.72 -5.85
N ASP A 124 0.49 12.00 -5.80
CA ASP A 124 0.66 10.76 -6.54
C ASP A 124 0.30 9.51 -5.72
N LEU A 125 0.36 9.59 -4.39
CA LEU A 125 -0.08 8.49 -3.52
C LEU A 125 -1.62 8.37 -3.62
N PRO A 126 -2.17 7.25 -4.12
CA PRO A 126 -3.61 7.04 -4.14
C PRO A 126 -4.15 6.94 -2.71
N PRO A 127 -5.36 7.45 -2.40
CA PRO A 127 -6.00 7.20 -1.11
C PRO A 127 -6.22 5.71 -0.85
N ALA A 128 -6.08 5.26 0.40
CA ALA A 128 -6.19 3.84 0.77
C ALA A 128 -7.54 3.21 0.34
N ALA A 129 -8.64 3.95 0.48
CA ALA A 129 -9.97 3.51 0.03
C ALA A 129 -10.05 3.32 -1.49
N LYS A 130 -9.36 4.15 -2.28
CA LYS A 130 -9.31 4.00 -3.74
C LYS A 130 -8.53 2.74 -4.12
N VAL A 131 -7.40 2.49 -3.47
CA VAL A 131 -6.62 1.25 -3.67
C VAL A 131 -7.47 0.03 -3.39
N TYR A 132 -8.19 0.03 -2.27
CA TYR A 132 -9.13 -1.06 -1.95
C TYR A 132 -10.21 -1.25 -3.01
N GLN A 133 -10.88 -0.18 -3.44
CA GLN A 133 -11.93 -0.25 -4.46
C GLN A 133 -11.42 -0.80 -5.80
N GLU A 134 -10.22 -0.41 -6.21
CA GLU A 134 -9.62 -0.92 -7.45
C GLU A 134 -9.32 -2.42 -7.36
N LEU A 135 -8.67 -2.87 -6.28
CA LEU A 135 -8.39 -4.28 -6.04
C LEU A 135 -9.69 -5.10 -5.94
N PHE A 136 -10.69 -4.57 -5.24
CA PHE A 136 -12.01 -5.20 -5.13
C PHE A 136 -12.68 -5.36 -6.51
N THR A 137 -12.67 -4.31 -7.33
CA THR A 137 -13.24 -4.32 -8.69
C THR A 137 -12.55 -5.35 -9.59
N ILE A 138 -11.22 -5.45 -9.50
CA ILE A 138 -10.45 -6.45 -10.25
C ILE A 138 -10.86 -7.87 -9.83
N ARG A 139 -10.90 -8.14 -8.52
CA ARG A 139 -11.34 -9.43 -7.99
C ARG A 139 -12.76 -9.80 -8.44
N GLU A 140 -13.70 -8.84 -8.41
CA GLU A 140 -15.07 -9.10 -8.88
C GLU A 140 -15.12 -9.44 -10.37
N LYS A 141 -14.35 -8.74 -11.21
CA LYS A 141 -14.25 -9.05 -12.64
C LYS A 141 -13.71 -10.46 -12.87
N GLU A 142 -12.62 -10.84 -12.20
CA GLU A 142 -12.04 -12.18 -12.31
C GLU A 142 -13.01 -13.28 -11.85
N LEU A 143 -13.79 -13.03 -10.79
CA LEU A 143 -14.82 -13.97 -10.32
C LEU A 143 -15.94 -14.13 -11.35
N LEU A 144 -16.41 -13.04 -11.95
CA LEU A 144 -17.45 -13.07 -12.98
C LEU A 144 -16.99 -13.80 -14.25
N GLU A 145 -15.73 -13.59 -14.67
CA GLU A 145 -15.14 -14.30 -15.80
C GLU A 145 -15.05 -15.80 -15.55
N LYS A 146 -14.55 -16.22 -14.38
CA LYS A 146 -14.49 -17.65 -14.00
C LYS A 146 -15.87 -18.32 -14.04
N ILE A 147 -16.92 -17.65 -13.58
CA ILE A 147 -18.29 -18.18 -13.63
C ILE A 147 -18.79 -18.33 -15.07
N LYS A 148 -18.49 -17.37 -15.95
CA LYS A 148 -18.87 -17.46 -17.38
C LYS A 148 -18.18 -18.64 -18.06
N THR A 149 -16.87 -18.79 -17.88
CA THR A 149 -16.10 -19.89 -18.50
C THR A 149 -16.57 -21.26 -18.02
N GLN A 150 -16.91 -21.42 -16.73
CA GLN A 150 -17.45 -22.68 -16.20
C GLN A 150 -18.84 -23.01 -16.76
N LYS A 151 -19.71 -22.02 -16.93
CA LYS A 151 -21.05 -22.22 -17.55
C LYS A 151 -20.94 -22.62 -19.02
N GLU A 152 -19.97 -22.07 -19.76
CA GLU A 152 -19.73 -22.43 -21.16
C GLU A 152 -19.11 -23.82 -21.32
N ALA A 153 -18.15 -24.17 -20.45
CA ALA A 153 -17.57 -25.52 -20.41
C ALA A 153 -18.62 -26.59 -20.06
N GLY A 154 -19.48 -26.33 -19.07
CA GLY A 154 -20.56 -27.25 -18.70
C GLY A 154 -21.65 -27.42 -19.77
N ARG A 155 -21.87 -26.42 -20.63
CA ARG A 155 -22.78 -26.51 -21.78
C ARG A 155 -22.19 -27.34 -22.91
N LYS A 156 -20.89 -27.24 -23.20
CA LYS A 156 -20.23 -28.05 -24.24
C LYS A 156 -20.20 -29.54 -23.87
N SER A 157 -19.97 -29.89 -22.60
CA SER A 157 -19.93 -31.30 -22.16
C SER A 157 -21.28 -32.03 -22.21
N LYS A 158 -22.41 -31.31 -22.20
CA LYS A 158 -23.74 -31.93 -22.32
C LYS A 158 -24.15 -32.28 -23.76
N ASN A 159 -23.47 -31.73 -24.77
CA ASN A 159 -23.80 -31.98 -26.18
C ASN A 159 -23.06 -33.17 -26.82
N ILE A 160 -22.19 -33.86 -26.07
CA ILE A 160 -21.37 -34.98 -26.60
C ILE A 160 -22.01 -36.36 -26.32
N LYS A 161 -23.16 -36.42 -25.63
CA LYS A 161 -23.94 -37.65 -25.47
C LYS A 161 -25.21 -37.59 -26.33
N ARG A 162 -25.08 -37.83 -27.64
CA ARG A 162 -26.16 -38.27 -28.51
C ARG A 162 -25.64 -39.30 -29.48
#